data_AF-A0A7V3LIR9-F1
#
_entry.id   AF-A0A7V3LIR9-F1
#
_cell.length_a   1.000
_cell.length_b   1.000
_cell.length_c   1.000
_cell.angle_alpha   90.00
_cell.angle_beta   90.00
_cell.angle_gamma   90.00
#
_symmetry.space_group_name_H-M   'P 1'
#
loop_
_entity.id
_entity.type
_entity.pdbx_description
1 polymer ?
#
loop_
_entity_poly.entity_id
_entity_poly.type
_entity_poly.pdbx_seq_one_letter_code
_entity_poly.pdbx_strand_id
1 'polypeptide(L)'
;LQAVYNAAMAIWLGEAKIVVAGGVESMSKAPYYLRGARYGYGAGNAVLVDSNTESQPRSQPYEIYGNLTMGLTAENLAEKYGISREEQDVFALQSQERALAAIAEGRFKEEIIPVPVPQRKGPPVMFDTDEHPRKSTLEGLAALPPVFKQGGTVTAGNSSGRNDGAACTVCMSASEASRRGLKPMAYVRSVAVAAVPPEIMGIGPAPASRKALAKVGLTFDDIELIELNEAFAAQALSVIKELGIGDRMADINPNGGAIALGHPIGCSGARILTTLLYEMKRRGTRWGLATLCIAGGQGIAAVLEGIQ
;
A
#
# COMPACT_ATOMS: atom_id res chain seq x y z
N LEU A 1 2.40 -3.63 7.04
CA LEU A 1 1.37 -4.60 7.47
C LEU A 1 1.97 -5.88 8.06
N GLN A 2 2.95 -6.55 7.41
CA GLN A 2 3.59 -7.75 7.97
C GLN A 2 4.19 -7.54 9.37
N ALA A 3 4.79 -6.37 9.66
CA ALA A 3 5.28 -6.05 11.00
C ALA A 3 4.16 -6.08 12.07
N VAL A 4 2.96 -5.56 11.74
CA VAL A 4 1.79 -5.60 12.62
C VAL A 4 1.30 -7.04 12.79
N TYR A 5 1.36 -7.85 11.74
CA TYR A 5 1.08 -9.28 11.85
C TYR A 5 2.03 -9.97 12.84
N ASN A 6 3.34 -9.74 12.71
CA ASN A 6 4.34 -10.30 13.61
C ASN A 6 4.12 -9.85 15.06
N ALA A 7 3.78 -8.57 15.27
CA ALA A 7 3.44 -8.03 16.58
C ALA A 7 2.18 -8.72 17.16
N ALA A 8 1.13 -8.86 16.37
CA ALA A 8 -0.09 -9.56 16.78
C ALA A 8 0.19 -11.02 17.16
N MET A 9 0.99 -11.73 16.36
CA MET A 9 1.39 -13.11 16.68
C MET A 9 2.18 -13.21 17.98
N ALA A 10 3.19 -12.34 18.18
CA ALA A 10 3.97 -12.33 19.41
C ALA A 10 3.09 -12.05 20.64
N ILE A 11 2.09 -11.17 20.51
CA ILE A 11 1.14 -10.86 21.58
C ILE A 11 0.17 -12.01 21.84
N TRP A 12 -0.40 -12.62 20.79
CA TRP A 12 -1.32 -13.76 20.92
C TRP A 12 -0.65 -14.99 21.52
N LEU A 13 0.64 -15.21 21.24
CA LEU A 13 1.43 -16.30 21.81
C LEU A 13 1.95 -16.00 23.22
N GLY A 14 1.80 -14.76 23.72
CA GLY A 14 2.28 -14.35 25.03
C GLY A 14 3.77 -14.01 25.09
N GLU A 15 4.47 -14.00 23.96
CA GLU A 15 5.90 -13.66 23.82
C GLU A 15 6.17 -12.16 24.01
N ALA A 16 5.18 -11.32 23.73
CA ALA A 16 5.25 -9.87 23.94
C ALA A 16 3.94 -9.31 24.50
N LYS A 17 4.03 -8.18 25.20
CA LYS A 17 2.84 -7.44 25.69
C LYS A 17 2.63 -6.11 24.96
N ILE A 18 3.72 -5.52 24.46
CA ILE A 18 3.77 -4.22 23.80
C ILE A 18 4.82 -4.32 22.69
N VAL A 19 4.45 -3.93 21.47
CA VAL A 19 5.35 -3.93 20.31
C VAL A 19 5.09 -2.67 19.49
N VAL A 20 6.14 -1.96 19.10
CA VAL A 20 6.04 -0.93 18.04
C VAL A 20 6.19 -1.63 16.70
N ALA A 21 5.18 -1.49 15.84
CA ALA A 21 5.13 -2.18 14.56
C ALA A 21 4.78 -1.22 13.43
N GLY A 22 5.53 -1.27 12.33
CA GLY A 22 5.39 -0.31 11.26
C GLY A 22 6.31 -0.60 10.09
N GLY A 23 6.63 0.44 9.35
CA GLY A 23 7.58 0.40 8.25
C GLY A 23 8.08 1.78 7.90
N VAL A 24 9.26 1.83 7.28
CA VAL A 24 9.91 3.04 6.78
C VAL A 24 10.48 2.74 5.41
N GLU A 25 10.45 3.71 4.52
CA GLU A 25 11.10 3.64 3.23
C GLU A 25 11.62 5.02 2.83
N SER A 26 12.79 5.05 2.19
CA SER A 26 13.24 6.22 1.44
C SER A 26 13.75 5.78 0.07
N MET A 27 12.84 5.78 -0.90
CA MET A 27 13.14 5.44 -2.29
C MET A 27 14.01 6.52 -2.94
N SER A 28 13.90 7.79 -2.54
CA SER A 28 14.74 8.87 -3.06
C SER A 28 16.23 8.72 -2.68
N LYS A 29 16.52 8.00 -1.58
CA LYS A 29 17.88 7.74 -1.10
C LYS A 29 18.40 6.36 -1.46
N ALA A 30 17.69 5.63 -2.32
CA ALA A 30 18.10 4.32 -2.77
C ALA A 30 19.46 4.38 -3.50
N PRO A 31 20.44 3.55 -3.13
CA PRO A 31 21.77 3.61 -3.71
C PRO A 31 21.81 3.00 -5.11
N TYR A 32 22.70 3.53 -5.94
CA TYR A 32 23.21 2.77 -7.08
C TYR A 32 24.34 1.85 -6.63
N TYR A 33 24.45 0.67 -7.23
CA TYR A 33 25.51 -0.28 -6.87
C TYR A 33 26.02 -1.12 -8.03
N LEU A 34 27.14 -1.79 -7.79
CA LEU A 34 27.91 -2.58 -8.75
C LEU A 34 27.94 -4.05 -8.30
N ARG A 35 27.36 -4.97 -9.10
CA ARG A 35 27.31 -6.40 -8.79
C ARG A 35 28.65 -7.11 -9.03
N GLY A 36 29.19 -7.80 -8.03
CA GLY A 36 30.43 -8.55 -8.19
C GLY A 36 31.70 -7.70 -7.96
N ALA A 37 31.55 -6.41 -7.69
CA ALA A 37 32.67 -5.50 -7.40
C ALA A 37 33.57 -5.98 -6.26
N ARG A 38 33.03 -6.74 -5.30
CA ARG A 38 33.80 -7.33 -4.18
C ARG A 38 34.98 -8.19 -4.64
N TYR A 39 34.83 -8.90 -5.76
CA TYR A 39 35.84 -9.86 -6.26
C TYR A 39 36.55 -9.36 -7.53
N GLY A 40 36.23 -8.15 -7.99
CA GLY A 40 36.75 -7.58 -9.23
C GLY A 40 36.03 -8.09 -10.48
N TYR A 41 36.04 -7.27 -11.53
CA TYR A 41 35.37 -7.55 -12.81
C TYR A 41 36.31 -8.14 -13.88
N GLY A 42 37.62 -8.20 -13.62
CA GLY A 42 38.60 -8.47 -14.67
C GLY A 42 38.58 -7.38 -15.75
N ALA A 43 38.77 -7.78 -17.02
CA ALA A 43 38.65 -6.88 -18.17
C ALA A 43 37.22 -6.92 -18.74
N GLY A 44 36.54 -5.77 -18.80
CA GLY A 44 35.19 -5.66 -19.36
C GLY A 44 34.40 -4.50 -18.78
N ASN A 45 33.17 -4.32 -19.28
CA ASN A 45 32.24 -3.31 -18.78
C ASN A 45 31.43 -3.85 -17.59
N ALA A 46 31.10 -2.96 -16.65
CA ALA A 46 30.15 -3.23 -15.57
C ALA A 46 28.90 -2.36 -15.72
N VAL A 47 27.79 -2.79 -15.13
CA VAL A 47 26.53 -2.04 -15.09
C VAL A 47 26.35 -1.45 -13.70
N LEU A 48 26.19 -0.12 -13.64
CA LEU A 48 25.76 0.57 -12.42
C LEU A 48 24.24 0.42 -12.29
N VAL A 49 23.79 -0.23 -11.21
CA VAL A 49 22.41 -0.67 -11.06
C VAL A 49 21.64 0.20 -10.07
N ASP A 50 20.44 0.65 -10.46
CA ASP A 50 19.47 1.31 -9.58
C ASP A 50 18.69 0.27 -8.77
N SER A 51 18.83 0.28 -7.44
CA SER A 51 18.16 -0.68 -6.57
C SER A 51 16.62 -0.58 -6.62
N ASN A 52 16.04 0.60 -6.87
CA ASN A 52 14.58 0.74 -6.99
C ASN A 52 14.02 0.06 -8.24
N THR A 53 14.80 0.08 -9.32
CA THR A 53 14.38 -0.49 -10.61
C THR A 53 14.62 -1.99 -10.62
N GLU A 54 15.75 -2.42 -10.07
CA GLU A 54 16.16 -3.82 -10.05
C GLU A 54 15.43 -4.69 -9.02
N SER A 55 14.97 -4.11 -7.90
CA SER A 55 14.22 -4.87 -6.89
C SER A 55 12.96 -5.53 -7.44
N GLN A 56 12.33 -4.93 -8.47
CA GLN A 56 11.11 -5.44 -9.09
C GLN A 56 11.29 -6.83 -9.74
N PRO A 57 12.14 -7.00 -10.77
CA PRO A 57 12.38 -8.32 -11.36
C PRO A 57 13.11 -9.30 -10.43
N ARG A 58 13.62 -8.82 -9.29
CA ARG A 58 14.32 -9.63 -8.27
C ARG A 58 13.45 -10.01 -7.08
N SER A 59 12.18 -9.61 -7.08
CA SER A 59 11.21 -10.02 -6.05
C SER A 59 10.75 -11.47 -6.23
N GLN A 60 11.09 -12.09 -7.36
CA GLN A 60 10.82 -13.49 -7.70
C GLN A 60 12.10 -14.13 -8.29
N PRO A 61 12.18 -15.48 -8.37
CA PRO A 61 13.30 -16.18 -8.99
C PRO A 61 13.55 -15.71 -10.43
N TYR A 62 14.64 -14.99 -10.65
CA TYR A 62 14.93 -14.33 -11.93
C TYR A 62 15.14 -15.35 -13.06
N GLU A 63 15.69 -16.51 -12.73
CA GLU A 63 15.91 -17.65 -13.63
C GLU A 63 14.60 -18.27 -14.15
N ILE A 64 13.48 -18.07 -13.45
CA ILE A 64 12.15 -18.56 -13.86
C ILE A 64 11.36 -17.45 -14.55
N TYR A 65 11.33 -16.26 -13.97
CA TYR A 65 10.43 -15.17 -14.37
C TYR A 65 11.10 -14.07 -15.18
N GLY A 66 12.41 -14.12 -15.37
CA GLY A 66 13.17 -13.14 -16.14
C GLY A 66 12.98 -11.71 -15.61
N ASN A 67 12.75 -10.77 -16.54
CA ASN A 67 12.62 -9.35 -16.23
C ASN A 67 11.19 -8.89 -15.91
N LEU A 68 10.40 -9.74 -15.26
CA LEU A 68 9.03 -9.41 -14.86
C LEU A 68 9.01 -8.24 -13.86
N THR A 69 8.59 -7.07 -14.32
CA THR A 69 8.47 -5.86 -13.48
C THR A 69 7.06 -5.74 -12.90
N MET A 70 6.88 -4.93 -11.87
CA MET A 70 5.57 -4.77 -11.23
C MET A 70 4.54 -4.15 -12.18
N GLY A 71 4.96 -3.23 -13.03
CA GLY A 71 4.08 -2.67 -14.07
C GLY A 71 3.64 -3.70 -15.11
N LEU A 72 4.51 -4.66 -15.49
CA LEU A 72 4.11 -5.77 -16.36
C LEU A 72 3.07 -6.67 -15.69
N THR A 73 3.16 -6.91 -14.38
CA THR A 73 2.13 -7.68 -13.66
C THR A 73 0.77 -6.95 -13.63
N ALA A 74 0.78 -5.62 -13.62
CA ALA A 74 -0.43 -4.81 -13.69
C ALA A 74 -1.06 -4.88 -15.09
N GLU A 75 -0.27 -4.83 -16.16
CA GLU A 75 -0.75 -5.07 -17.53
C GLU A 75 -1.36 -6.46 -17.70
N ASN A 76 -0.71 -7.50 -17.16
CA ASN A 76 -1.24 -8.87 -17.19
C ASN A 76 -2.61 -8.97 -16.50
N LEU A 77 -2.82 -8.24 -15.41
CA LEU A 77 -4.11 -8.16 -14.72
C LEU A 77 -5.13 -7.38 -15.53
N ALA A 78 -4.75 -6.25 -16.12
CA ALA A 78 -5.62 -5.48 -17.01
C ALA A 78 -6.15 -6.35 -18.15
N GLU A 79 -5.28 -7.11 -18.80
CA GLU A 79 -5.65 -8.06 -19.87
C GLU A 79 -6.55 -9.19 -19.34
N LYS A 80 -6.16 -9.83 -18.23
CA LYS A 80 -6.88 -10.98 -17.67
C LYS A 80 -8.30 -10.62 -17.19
N TYR A 81 -8.46 -9.46 -16.57
CA TYR A 81 -9.74 -9.02 -16.02
C TYR A 81 -10.52 -8.10 -16.96
N GLY A 82 -9.95 -7.77 -18.13
CA GLY A 82 -10.55 -6.86 -19.12
C GLY A 82 -10.76 -5.46 -18.55
N ILE A 83 -9.75 -4.92 -17.85
CA ILE A 83 -9.78 -3.56 -17.28
C ILE A 83 -9.25 -2.59 -18.33
N SER A 84 -10.11 -1.72 -18.83
CA SER A 84 -9.75 -0.77 -19.88
C SER A 84 -8.82 0.34 -19.37
N ARG A 85 -8.19 1.06 -20.30
CA ARG A 85 -7.40 2.25 -19.99
C ARG A 85 -8.26 3.33 -19.34
N GLU A 86 -9.46 3.53 -19.87
CA GLU A 86 -10.41 4.53 -19.40
C GLU A 86 -10.86 4.22 -17.96
N GLU A 87 -11.14 2.94 -17.64
CA GLU A 87 -11.48 2.53 -16.27
C GLU A 87 -10.34 2.83 -15.29
N GLN A 88 -9.09 2.57 -15.70
CA GLN A 88 -7.91 2.87 -14.89
C GLN A 88 -7.75 4.38 -14.63
N ASP A 89 -7.94 5.20 -15.66
CA ASP A 89 -7.80 6.65 -15.56
C ASP A 89 -8.94 7.29 -14.74
N VAL A 90 -10.17 6.79 -14.85
CA VAL A 90 -11.30 7.21 -13.99
C VAL A 90 -11.01 6.87 -12.52
N PHE A 91 -10.56 5.64 -12.24
CA PHE A 91 -10.19 5.23 -10.88
C PHE A 91 -9.06 6.11 -10.31
N ALA A 92 -8.04 6.39 -11.13
CA ALA A 92 -6.94 7.26 -10.74
C ALA A 92 -7.39 8.70 -10.43
N LEU A 93 -8.28 9.27 -11.26
CA LEU A 93 -8.84 10.60 -11.01
C LEU A 93 -9.61 10.63 -9.70
N GLN A 94 -10.46 9.63 -9.44
CA GLN A 94 -11.21 9.53 -8.18
C GLN A 94 -10.28 9.47 -6.97
N SER A 95 -9.17 8.73 -7.04
CA SER A 95 -8.17 8.74 -5.96
C SER A 95 -7.57 10.13 -5.74
N GLN A 96 -7.25 10.86 -6.82
CA GLN A 96 -6.68 12.22 -6.72
C GLN A 96 -7.68 13.19 -6.08
N GLU A 97 -8.93 13.17 -6.54
CA GLU A 97 -10.00 14.03 -6.01
C GLU A 97 -10.27 13.77 -4.54
N ARG A 98 -10.36 12.50 -4.14
CA ARG A 98 -10.56 12.10 -2.73
C ARG A 98 -9.40 12.53 -1.84
N ALA A 99 -8.16 12.34 -2.29
CA ALA A 99 -6.98 12.76 -1.54
C ALA A 99 -6.92 14.28 -1.35
N LEU A 100 -7.15 15.05 -2.43
CA LEU A 100 -7.17 16.51 -2.36
C LEU A 100 -8.29 17.02 -1.44
N ALA A 101 -9.48 16.42 -1.49
CA ALA A 101 -10.57 16.74 -0.59
C ALA A 101 -10.23 16.41 0.88
N ALA A 102 -9.67 15.22 1.14
CA ALA A 102 -9.28 14.81 2.49
C ALA A 102 -8.20 15.72 3.09
N ILE A 103 -7.24 16.18 2.29
CA ILE A 103 -6.23 17.17 2.68
C ILE A 103 -6.88 18.52 2.99
N ALA A 104 -7.74 19.03 2.11
CA ALA A 104 -8.41 20.31 2.29
C ALA A 104 -9.31 20.33 3.53
N GLU A 105 -9.95 19.21 3.85
CA GLU A 105 -10.77 19.02 5.05
C GLU A 105 -9.93 18.73 6.31
N GLY A 106 -8.61 18.59 6.19
CA GLY A 106 -7.72 18.32 7.31
C GLY A 106 -7.81 16.91 7.90
N ARG A 107 -8.37 15.93 7.16
CA ARG A 107 -8.59 14.55 7.66
C ARG A 107 -7.29 13.87 8.10
N PHE A 108 -6.17 14.18 7.46
CA PHE A 108 -4.87 13.59 7.78
C PHE A 108 -4.13 14.29 8.94
N LYS A 109 -4.64 15.42 9.46
CA LYS A 109 -3.93 16.19 10.50
C LYS A 109 -3.77 15.44 11.82
N GLU A 110 -4.65 14.50 12.14
CA GLU A 110 -4.51 13.66 13.34
C GLU A 110 -3.51 12.50 13.16
N GLU A 111 -3.23 12.07 11.93
CA GLU A 111 -2.38 10.91 11.65
C GLU A 111 -0.95 11.28 11.21
N ILE A 112 -0.74 12.49 10.70
CA ILE A 112 0.58 12.97 10.27
C ILE A 112 1.34 13.61 11.43
N ILE A 113 2.56 13.13 11.66
CA ILE A 113 3.54 13.75 12.54
C ILE A 113 4.46 14.65 11.68
N PRO A 114 4.52 15.98 11.92
CA PRO A 114 5.39 16.87 11.15
C PRO A 114 6.88 16.50 11.25
N VAL A 115 7.57 16.48 10.11
CA VAL A 115 9.02 16.20 10.02
C VAL A 115 9.79 17.50 9.81
N PRO A 116 10.74 17.87 10.70
CA PRO A 116 11.55 19.07 10.50
C PRO A 116 12.61 18.83 9.41
N VAL A 117 12.54 19.60 8.32
CA VAL A 117 13.49 19.57 7.21
C VAL A 117 14.55 20.67 7.41
N PRO A 118 15.83 20.31 7.70
CA PRO A 118 16.88 21.29 7.94
C PRO A 118 17.10 22.22 6.75
N GLN A 119 17.26 23.51 7.05
CA GLN A 119 17.58 24.54 6.05
C GLN A 119 19.04 24.97 6.21
N ARG A 120 19.70 25.29 5.09
CA ARG A 120 21.09 25.80 5.12
C ARG A 120 21.23 27.09 5.94
N LYS A 121 20.19 27.92 5.96
CA LYS A 121 20.05 29.13 6.76
C LYS A 121 18.61 29.24 7.26
N GLY A 122 18.42 29.57 8.54
CA GLY A 122 17.09 29.72 9.15
C GLY A 122 16.59 28.44 9.86
N PRO A 123 15.40 28.52 10.49
CA PRO A 123 14.80 27.38 11.18
C PRO A 123 14.38 26.26 10.21
N PRO A 124 14.21 25.02 10.67
CA PRO A 124 13.68 23.92 9.85
C PRO A 124 12.29 24.24 9.30
N VAL A 125 12.02 23.82 8.06
CA VAL A 125 10.67 23.81 7.49
C VAL A 125 9.96 22.55 7.96
N MET A 126 8.77 22.67 8.52
CA MET A 126 7.98 21.52 8.94
C MET A 126 7.26 20.92 7.73
N PHE A 127 7.59 19.68 7.38
CA PHE A 127 6.89 18.90 6.38
C PHE A 127 5.76 18.12 7.04
N ASP A 128 4.51 18.49 6.78
CA ASP A 128 3.32 17.99 7.48
C ASP A 128 2.12 17.68 6.57
N THR A 129 2.36 17.61 5.26
CA THR A 129 1.33 17.48 4.24
C THR A 129 1.84 16.59 3.11
N ASP A 130 1.05 15.60 2.71
CA ASP A 130 1.38 14.74 1.57
C ASP A 130 1.50 15.58 0.28
N GLU A 131 2.67 15.50 -0.36
CA GLU A 131 3.02 16.34 -1.52
C GLU A 131 2.78 15.67 -2.88
N HIS A 132 2.50 14.37 -2.89
CA HIS A 132 2.28 13.59 -4.13
C HIS A 132 0.93 13.86 -4.83
N PRO A 133 -0.18 14.14 -4.12
CA PRO A 133 -1.46 14.43 -4.74
C PRO A 133 -1.38 15.58 -5.73
N ARG A 134 -2.05 15.43 -6.87
CA ARG A 134 -2.00 16.38 -7.99
C ARG A 134 -3.38 16.62 -8.56
N LYS A 135 -3.69 17.89 -8.85
CA LYS A 135 -4.90 18.24 -9.60
C LYS A 135 -4.79 17.63 -11.00
N SER A 136 -5.74 16.77 -11.34
CA SER A 136 -5.75 15.99 -12.57
C SER A 136 -7.06 16.18 -13.33
N THR A 137 -7.08 15.86 -14.62
CA THR A 137 -8.31 15.76 -15.43
C THR A 137 -8.26 14.47 -16.24
N LEU A 138 -9.42 13.96 -16.68
CA LEU A 138 -9.47 12.77 -17.51
C LEU A 138 -8.71 12.95 -18.82
N GLU A 139 -8.79 14.13 -19.45
CA GLU A 139 -8.07 14.44 -20.68
C GLU A 139 -6.56 14.41 -20.47
N GLY A 140 -6.10 14.97 -19.34
CA GLY A 140 -4.69 14.96 -18.97
C GLY A 140 -4.17 13.55 -18.68
N LEU A 141 -4.98 12.71 -18.02
CA LEU A 141 -4.63 11.31 -17.77
C LEU A 141 -4.61 10.50 -19.07
N ALA A 142 -5.61 10.66 -19.94
CA ALA A 142 -5.71 9.96 -21.22
C ALA A 142 -4.54 10.27 -22.17
N ALA A 143 -4.00 11.49 -22.11
CA ALA A 143 -2.87 11.91 -22.93
C ALA A 143 -1.53 11.25 -22.53
N LEU A 144 -1.44 10.62 -21.35
CA LEU A 144 -0.19 10.01 -20.89
C LEU A 144 0.14 8.72 -21.67
N PRO A 145 1.41 8.53 -22.07
CA PRO A 145 1.84 7.31 -22.75
C PRO A 145 1.91 6.13 -21.76
N PRO A 146 1.63 4.89 -22.23
CA PRO A 146 1.92 3.68 -21.47
C PRO A 146 3.41 3.57 -21.13
N VAL A 147 3.72 3.07 -19.93
CA VAL A 147 5.09 3.04 -19.39
C VAL A 147 5.75 1.67 -19.55
N PHE A 148 4.99 0.58 -19.38
CA PHE A 148 5.59 -0.74 -19.15
C PHE A 148 5.52 -1.69 -20.35
N LYS A 149 4.56 -1.47 -21.26
CA LYS A 149 4.35 -2.28 -22.45
C LYS A 149 3.92 -1.40 -23.62
N GLN A 150 4.47 -1.65 -24.81
CA GLN A 150 4.00 -0.97 -26.02
C GLN A 150 2.54 -1.35 -26.29
N GLY A 151 1.67 -0.35 -26.45
CA GLY A 151 0.22 -0.57 -26.53
C GLY A 151 -0.43 -1.01 -25.22
N GLY A 152 0.30 -0.88 -24.10
CA GLY A 152 -0.23 -1.14 -22.76
C GLY A 152 -1.22 -0.08 -22.27
N THR A 153 -1.70 -0.27 -21.05
CA THR A 153 -2.74 0.56 -20.42
C THR A 153 -2.23 1.29 -19.17
N VAL A 154 -1.13 0.84 -18.58
CA VAL A 154 -0.60 1.39 -17.34
C VAL A 154 0.31 2.59 -17.63
N THR A 155 0.02 3.71 -16.98
CA THR A 155 0.72 4.99 -17.14
C THR A 155 1.16 5.54 -15.79
N ALA A 156 2.00 6.59 -15.81
CA ALA A 156 2.33 7.34 -14.60
C ALA A 156 1.10 8.02 -13.95
N GLY A 157 0.02 8.21 -14.71
CA GLY A 157 -1.24 8.79 -14.27
C GLY A 157 -2.06 7.86 -13.38
N ASN A 158 -2.03 6.56 -13.71
CA ASN A 158 -2.85 5.52 -13.10
C ASN A 158 -2.04 4.47 -12.31
N SER A 159 -0.78 4.79 -12.00
CA SER A 159 0.09 4.05 -11.08
C SER A 159 0.54 4.93 -9.93
N SER A 160 0.82 4.35 -8.76
CA SER A 160 1.45 5.08 -7.66
C SER A 160 2.88 5.52 -7.98
N GLY A 161 3.34 6.58 -7.31
CA GLY A 161 4.72 7.05 -7.41
C GLY A 161 5.76 6.21 -6.65
N ARG A 162 7.02 6.65 -6.76
CA ARG A 162 8.09 6.28 -5.84
C ARG A 162 8.13 7.33 -4.75
N ASN A 163 8.00 6.93 -3.49
CA ASN A 163 7.78 7.87 -2.39
C ASN A 163 8.62 7.50 -1.17
N ASP A 164 8.81 8.49 -0.30
CA ASP A 164 9.46 8.35 0.99
C ASP A 164 8.41 8.45 2.09
N GLY A 165 8.58 7.71 3.18
CA GLY A 165 7.66 7.82 4.31
C GLY A 165 7.90 6.78 5.40
N ALA A 166 7.31 7.03 6.56
CA ALA A 166 7.29 6.09 7.68
C ALA A 166 5.92 6.11 8.35
N ALA A 167 5.45 4.95 8.79
CA ALA A 167 4.22 4.80 9.56
C ALA A 167 4.41 3.70 10.59
N CYS A 168 3.88 3.90 11.79
CA CYS A 168 3.95 2.90 12.85
C CYS A 168 2.71 2.93 13.74
N THR A 169 2.52 1.83 14.46
CA THR A 169 1.47 1.62 15.45
C THR A 169 2.09 1.04 16.70
N VAL A 170 1.45 1.26 17.85
CA VAL A 170 1.77 0.56 19.09
C VAL A 170 0.74 -0.56 19.26
N CYS A 171 1.18 -1.80 19.13
CA CYS A 171 0.35 -2.98 19.37
C CYS A 171 0.51 -3.41 20.83
N MET A 172 -0.61 -3.69 21.49
CA MET A 172 -0.63 -4.13 22.89
C MET A 172 -1.66 -5.23 23.10
N SER A 173 -1.43 -6.11 24.08
CA SER A 173 -2.51 -6.98 24.56
C SER A 173 -3.61 -6.13 25.21
N ALA A 174 -4.87 -6.54 25.07
CA ALA A 174 -6.00 -5.82 25.65
C ALA A 174 -5.88 -5.68 27.18
N SER A 175 -5.38 -6.73 27.85
CA SER A 175 -5.13 -6.71 29.29
C SER A 175 -4.05 -5.69 29.68
N GLU A 176 -2.99 -5.55 28.89
CA GLU A 176 -1.91 -4.59 29.17
C GLU A 176 -2.35 -3.14 28.88
N ALA A 177 -3.13 -2.92 27.83
CA ALA A 177 -3.74 -1.61 27.57
C ALA A 177 -4.68 -1.21 28.73
N SER A 178 -5.56 -2.11 29.17
CA SER A 178 -6.47 -1.90 30.31
C SER A 178 -5.71 -1.63 31.61
N ARG A 179 -4.67 -2.41 31.93
CA ARG A 179 -3.82 -2.20 33.12
C ARG A 179 -3.19 -0.81 33.16
N ARG A 180 -2.95 -0.20 32.00
CA ARG A 180 -2.35 1.14 31.85
C ARG A 180 -3.38 2.26 31.69
N GLY A 181 -4.68 1.94 31.67
CA GLY A 181 -5.73 2.93 31.40
C GLY A 181 -5.70 3.50 29.98
N LEU A 182 -5.14 2.77 29.01
CA LEU A 182 -5.06 3.21 27.61
C LEU A 182 -6.31 2.76 26.84
N LYS A 183 -6.94 3.70 26.12
CA LYS A 183 -8.03 3.39 25.18
C LYS A 183 -7.41 2.98 23.82
N PRO A 184 -7.59 1.73 23.35
CA PRO A 184 -7.13 1.34 22.02
C PRO A 184 -7.87 2.09 20.91
N MET A 185 -7.30 2.16 19.71
CA MET A 185 -7.99 2.69 18.52
C MET A 185 -8.90 1.64 17.87
N ALA A 186 -8.43 0.39 17.84
CA ALA A 186 -9.13 -0.77 17.31
C ALA A 186 -8.49 -2.05 17.84
N TYR A 187 -9.09 -3.19 17.56
CA TYR A 187 -8.54 -4.51 17.79
C TYR A 187 -8.18 -5.20 16.47
N VAL A 188 -6.98 -5.78 16.39
CA VAL A 188 -6.62 -6.69 15.30
C VAL A 188 -7.32 -8.02 15.54
N ARG A 189 -8.29 -8.38 14.70
CA ARG A 189 -9.07 -9.62 14.84
C ARG A 189 -8.48 -10.77 14.03
N SER A 190 -7.97 -10.47 12.84
CA SER A 190 -7.22 -11.44 12.06
C SER A 190 -6.23 -10.75 11.13
N VAL A 191 -5.20 -11.49 10.76
CA VAL A 191 -4.33 -11.17 9.63
C VAL A 191 -4.10 -12.44 8.83
N ALA A 192 -4.03 -12.33 7.51
CA ALA A 192 -3.73 -13.45 6.65
C ALA A 192 -2.84 -13.04 5.48
N VAL A 193 -1.96 -13.96 5.10
CA VAL A 193 -1.15 -13.90 3.89
C VAL A 193 -1.62 -15.00 2.94
N ALA A 194 -1.65 -14.68 1.66
CA ALA A 194 -1.90 -15.61 0.56
C ALA A 194 -0.80 -15.48 -0.50
N ALA A 195 -0.52 -16.57 -1.20
CA ALA A 195 0.38 -16.61 -2.34
C ALA A 195 -0.43 -16.74 -3.64
N VAL A 196 0.09 -16.14 -4.71
CA VAL A 196 -0.46 -16.15 -6.06
C VAL A 196 0.70 -16.21 -7.07
N PRO A 197 0.47 -16.53 -8.35
CA PRO A 197 1.55 -16.50 -9.33
C PRO A 197 2.19 -15.10 -9.44
N PRO A 198 3.54 -14.98 -9.50
CA PRO A 198 4.22 -13.68 -9.59
C PRO A 198 3.77 -12.81 -10.77
N GLU A 199 3.38 -13.40 -11.89
CA GLU A 199 2.90 -12.71 -13.11
C GLU A 199 1.63 -11.89 -12.88
N ILE A 200 0.87 -12.23 -11.85
CA ILE A 200 -0.37 -11.56 -11.46
C ILE A 200 -0.35 -11.17 -9.98
N MET A 201 0.83 -10.89 -9.42
CA MET A 201 1.01 -10.61 -7.98
C MET A 201 0.01 -9.60 -7.40
N GLY A 202 -0.44 -8.63 -8.23
CA GLY A 202 -1.43 -7.63 -7.86
C GLY A 202 -2.76 -8.19 -7.37
N ILE A 203 -3.12 -9.45 -7.71
CA ILE A 203 -4.36 -10.09 -7.24
C ILE A 203 -4.26 -10.63 -5.80
N GLY A 204 -3.06 -10.69 -5.22
CA GLY A 204 -2.81 -11.23 -3.88
C GLY A 204 -3.76 -10.76 -2.76
N PRO A 205 -4.21 -9.48 -2.74
CA PRO A 205 -5.20 -9.00 -1.78
C PRO A 205 -6.48 -9.83 -1.74
N ALA A 206 -6.97 -10.33 -2.88
CA ALA A 206 -8.25 -11.02 -2.94
C ALA A 206 -8.27 -12.32 -2.10
N PRO A 207 -7.37 -13.30 -2.32
CA PRO A 207 -7.30 -14.48 -1.47
C PRO A 207 -6.85 -14.17 -0.04
N ALA A 208 -6.01 -13.15 0.17
CA ALA A 208 -5.60 -12.74 1.52
C ALA A 208 -6.79 -12.21 2.34
N SER A 209 -7.62 -11.35 1.74
CA SER A 209 -8.81 -10.79 2.38
C SER A 209 -9.85 -11.86 2.68
N ARG A 210 -10.18 -12.73 1.71
CA ARG A 210 -11.08 -13.89 1.94
C ARG A 210 -10.60 -14.74 3.12
N LYS A 211 -9.30 -15.03 3.18
CA LYS A 211 -8.70 -15.83 4.26
C LYS A 211 -8.72 -15.09 5.61
N ALA A 212 -8.51 -13.78 5.64
CA ALA A 212 -8.55 -13.00 6.86
C ALA A 212 -9.97 -12.93 7.43
N LEU A 213 -10.98 -12.67 6.58
CA LEU A 213 -12.39 -12.64 6.97
C LEU A 213 -12.88 -13.99 7.48
N ALA A 214 -12.55 -15.08 6.77
CA ALA A 214 -12.93 -16.44 7.16
C ALA A 214 -12.39 -16.84 8.55
N LYS A 215 -11.21 -16.37 8.95
CA LYS A 215 -10.64 -16.63 10.30
C LYS A 215 -11.50 -16.08 11.45
N VAL A 216 -12.34 -15.09 11.18
CA VAL A 216 -13.17 -14.41 12.19
C VAL A 216 -14.66 -14.55 11.90
N GLY A 217 -15.04 -15.41 10.95
CA GLY A 217 -16.43 -15.67 10.60
C GLY A 217 -17.15 -14.48 9.97
N LEU A 218 -16.41 -13.58 9.30
CA LEU A 218 -16.97 -12.42 8.60
C LEU A 218 -17.01 -12.64 7.09
N THR A 219 -17.84 -11.85 6.44
CA THR A 219 -17.96 -11.71 4.99
C THR A 219 -17.59 -10.29 4.56
N PHE A 220 -17.58 -10.01 3.26
CA PHE A 220 -17.36 -8.63 2.80
C PHE A 220 -18.53 -7.72 3.19
N ASP A 221 -19.76 -8.23 3.27
CA ASP A 221 -20.95 -7.45 3.65
C ASP A 221 -20.86 -6.91 5.09
N ASP A 222 -20.07 -7.55 5.95
CA ASP A 222 -19.83 -7.10 7.32
C ASP A 222 -18.80 -5.95 7.40
N ILE A 223 -17.91 -5.82 6.41
CA ILE A 223 -16.87 -4.79 6.40
C ILE A 223 -17.49 -3.46 5.99
N GLU A 224 -17.23 -2.39 6.71
CA GLU A 224 -17.80 -1.05 6.45
C GLU A 224 -16.79 -0.11 5.78
N LEU A 225 -15.50 -0.40 5.91
CA LEU A 225 -14.42 0.45 5.40
C LEU A 225 -13.23 -0.39 4.94
N ILE A 226 -12.72 -0.08 3.75
CA ILE A 226 -11.64 -0.83 3.11
C ILE A 226 -10.53 0.14 2.70
N GLU A 227 -9.32 -0.14 3.17
CA GLU A 227 -8.09 0.43 2.63
C GLU A 227 -7.38 -0.64 1.77
N LEU A 228 -7.56 -0.55 0.45
CA LEU A 228 -6.92 -1.39 -0.56
C LEU A 228 -5.80 -0.60 -1.22
N ASN A 229 -4.54 -0.99 -1.01
CA ASN A 229 -3.43 -0.25 -1.61
C ASN A 229 -3.51 -0.21 -3.15
N GLU A 230 -3.29 0.97 -3.73
CA GLU A 230 -3.39 1.22 -5.17
C GLU A 230 -1.99 1.34 -5.80
N ALA A 231 -1.24 0.23 -5.85
CA ALA A 231 0.05 0.26 -6.56
C ALA A 231 -0.15 0.60 -8.05
N PHE A 232 -1.20 0.02 -8.65
CA PHE A 232 -1.66 0.30 -10.00
C PHE A 232 -3.19 0.23 -10.04
N ALA A 233 -3.84 1.12 -10.80
CA ALA A 233 -5.28 1.10 -10.98
C ALA A 233 -5.78 -0.25 -11.52
N ALA A 234 -5.09 -0.83 -12.51
CA ALA A 234 -5.38 -2.16 -13.04
C ALA A 234 -5.43 -3.24 -11.94
N GLN A 235 -4.48 -3.22 -11.01
CA GLN A 235 -4.42 -4.16 -9.90
C GLN A 235 -5.56 -3.93 -8.91
N ALA A 236 -5.82 -2.69 -8.51
CA ALA A 236 -6.87 -2.36 -7.56
C ALA A 236 -8.25 -2.76 -8.11
N LEU A 237 -8.55 -2.39 -9.36
CA LEU A 237 -9.78 -2.75 -10.05
C LEU A 237 -9.92 -4.27 -10.24
N SER A 238 -8.83 -4.98 -10.55
CA SER A 238 -8.86 -6.44 -10.63
C SER A 238 -9.22 -7.10 -9.29
N VAL A 239 -8.68 -6.60 -8.17
CA VAL A 239 -9.04 -7.08 -6.83
C VAL A 239 -10.51 -6.77 -6.51
N ILE A 240 -10.98 -5.56 -6.81
CA ILE A 240 -12.37 -5.16 -6.58
C ILE A 240 -13.33 -6.06 -7.35
N LYS A 241 -13.02 -6.33 -8.62
CA LYS A 241 -13.81 -7.20 -9.50
C LYS A 241 -13.78 -8.66 -9.04
N GLU A 242 -12.60 -9.18 -8.67
CA GLU A 242 -12.43 -10.53 -8.14
C GLU A 242 -13.20 -10.75 -6.82
N LEU A 243 -13.22 -9.75 -5.95
CA LEU A 243 -13.94 -9.81 -4.68
C LEU A 243 -15.44 -9.55 -4.82
N GLY A 244 -15.90 -9.02 -5.97
CA GLY A 244 -17.30 -8.71 -6.20
C GLY A 244 -17.81 -7.52 -5.39
N ILE A 245 -16.95 -6.56 -5.07
CA ILE A 245 -17.26 -5.39 -4.21
C ILE A 245 -17.31 -4.07 -5.00
N GLY A 246 -17.55 -4.13 -6.31
CA GLY A 246 -17.53 -2.98 -7.21
C GLY A 246 -18.69 -2.00 -7.04
N ASP A 247 -19.77 -2.41 -6.39
CA ASP A 247 -20.88 -1.55 -5.97
C ASP A 247 -20.55 -0.72 -4.71
N ARG A 248 -19.40 -1.00 -4.06
CA ARG A 248 -18.98 -0.42 -2.78
C ARG A 248 -17.81 0.55 -2.90
N MET A 249 -17.66 1.18 -4.06
CA MET A 249 -16.54 2.11 -4.33
C MET A 249 -16.42 3.29 -3.36
N ALA A 250 -17.50 3.65 -2.66
CA ALA A 250 -17.50 4.71 -1.64
C ALA A 250 -16.84 4.28 -0.31
N ASP A 251 -16.78 2.97 -0.06
CA ASP A 251 -16.20 2.37 1.16
C ASP A 251 -14.72 2.01 0.97
N ILE A 252 -14.22 2.04 -0.28
CA ILE A 252 -12.85 1.69 -0.64
C ILE A 252 -12.04 2.98 -0.81
N ASN A 253 -11.01 3.16 0.02
CA ASN A 253 -10.09 4.32 0.02
C ASN A 253 -10.84 5.66 -0.04
N PRO A 254 -11.73 5.98 0.92
CA PRO A 254 -12.56 7.18 0.83
C PRO A 254 -11.76 8.49 0.94
N ASN A 255 -10.53 8.42 1.45
CA ASN A 255 -9.61 9.54 1.57
C ASN A 255 -8.56 9.56 0.44
N GLY A 256 -8.77 8.77 -0.62
CA GLY A 256 -7.81 8.55 -1.70
C GLY A 256 -6.78 7.47 -1.34
N GLY A 257 -6.19 6.83 -2.35
CA GLY A 257 -5.21 5.78 -2.14
C GLY A 257 -3.84 6.14 -2.71
N ALA A 258 -3.02 5.11 -2.94
CA ALA A 258 -1.59 5.26 -3.26
C ALA A 258 -1.31 5.86 -4.64
N ILE A 259 -2.28 5.89 -5.56
CA ILE A 259 -2.13 6.64 -6.82
C ILE A 259 -1.97 8.14 -6.53
N ALA A 260 -2.69 8.65 -5.53
CA ALA A 260 -2.61 10.04 -5.11
C ALA A 260 -1.60 10.26 -3.99
N LEU A 261 -1.64 9.44 -2.93
CA LEU A 261 -0.84 9.62 -1.71
C LEU A 261 0.57 9.03 -1.81
N GLY A 262 0.83 8.22 -2.84
CA GLY A 262 2.12 7.59 -3.06
C GLY A 262 2.29 6.22 -2.39
N HIS A 263 3.39 5.55 -2.76
CA HIS A 263 3.68 4.17 -2.37
C HIS A 263 5.13 3.98 -1.86
N PRO A 264 5.45 4.44 -0.63
CA PRO A 264 6.71 4.10 0.02
C PRO A 264 6.68 2.60 0.40
N ILE A 265 7.35 1.74 -0.37
CA ILE A 265 7.13 0.28 -0.39
C ILE A 265 7.15 -0.34 1.02
N GLY A 266 8.24 -0.19 1.77
CA GLY A 266 8.39 -0.73 3.12
C GLY A 266 7.41 -0.15 4.17
N CYS A 267 6.84 1.03 3.90
CA CYS A 267 5.93 1.75 4.79
C CYS A 267 4.44 1.52 4.45
N SER A 268 4.10 1.31 3.18
CA SER A 268 2.73 1.46 2.66
C SER A 268 1.70 0.61 3.39
N GLY A 269 2.06 -0.62 3.76
CA GLY A 269 1.15 -1.47 4.52
C GLY A 269 0.88 -1.01 5.96
N ALA A 270 1.77 -0.22 6.56
CA ALA A 270 1.51 0.45 7.83
C ALA A 270 0.74 1.76 7.60
N ARG A 271 1.06 2.50 6.54
CA ARG A 271 0.37 3.74 6.15
C ARG A 271 -1.13 3.51 5.89
N ILE A 272 -1.51 2.54 5.06
CA ILE A 272 -2.94 2.22 4.82
C ILE A 272 -3.66 1.80 6.11
N LEU A 273 -2.96 1.12 7.02
CA LEU A 273 -3.54 0.70 8.29
C LEU A 273 -3.78 1.91 9.19
N THR A 274 -2.82 2.83 9.27
CA THR A 274 -2.97 4.09 10.00
C THR A 274 -4.18 4.85 9.47
N THR A 275 -4.25 5.11 8.16
CA THR A 275 -5.37 5.83 7.54
C THR A 275 -6.71 5.12 7.81
N LEU A 276 -6.75 3.78 7.74
CA LEU A 276 -7.94 3.00 8.11
C LEU A 276 -8.36 3.25 9.56
N LEU A 277 -7.44 3.18 10.52
CA LEU A 277 -7.75 3.35 11.95
C LEU A 277 -8.34 4.73 12.25
N TYR A 278 -7.79 5.79 11.65
CA TYR A 278 -8.28 7.15 11.84
C TYR A 278 -9.63 7.39 11.17
N GLU A 279 -9.85 6.87 9.95
CA GLU A 279 -11.13 6.99 9.27
C GLU A 279 -12.21 6.13 9.95
N MET A 280 -11.86 4.95 10.48
CA MET A 280 -12.77 4.12 11.29
C MET A 280 -13.22 4.88 12.55
N LYS A 281 -12.28 5.51 13.26
CA LYS A 281 -12.56 6.36 14.43
C LYS A 281 -13.47 7.54 14.05
N ARG A 282 -13.21 8.20 12.93
CA ARG A 282 -13.99 9.36 12.45
C ARG A 282 -15.43 8.98 12.10
N ARG A 283 -15.64 7.82 11.47
CA ARG A 283 -16.98 7.34 11.07
C ARG A 283 -17.71 6.56 12.16
N GLY A 284 -17.01 6.11 13.20
CA GLY A 284 -17.56 5.19 14.19
C GLY A 284 -17.85 3.80 13.62
N THR A 285 -17.10 3.37 12.59
CA THR A 285 -17.31 2.06 11.95
C THR A 285 -16.82 0.93 12.82
N ARG A 286 -17.54 -0.20 12.81
CA ARG A 286 -17.15 -1.38 13.56
C ARG A 286 -16.10 -2.20 12.84
N TRP A 287 -16.24 -2.45 11.54
CA TRP A 287 -15.38 -3.41 10.83
C TRP A 287 -14.61 -2.76 9.69
N GLY A 288 -13.29 -2.92 9.72
CA GLY A 288 -12.39 -2.40 8.70
C GLY A 288 -11.46 -3.46 8.13
N LEU A 289 -11.06 -3.29 6.87
CA LEU A 289 -10.13 -4.17 6.15
C LEU A 289 -8.99 -3.37 5.55
N ALA A 290 -7.74 -3.66 5.93
CA ALA A 290 -6.55 -3.14 5.25
C ALA A 290 -5.91 -4.27 4.43
N THR A 291 -5.64 -4.06 3.15
CA THR A 291 -5.08 -5.10 2.27
C THR A 291 -4.16 -4.55 1.18
N LEU A 292 -3.10 -5.29 0.84
CA LEU A 292 -2.16 -4.92 -0.24
C LEU A 292 -1.53 -6.12 -0.94
N CYS A 293 -1.20 -5.92 -2.21
CA CYS A 293 -0.41 -6.86 -3.02
C CYS A 293 1.07 -6.76 -2.65
N ILE A 294 1.83 -7.81 -2.95
CA ILE A 294 3.24 -7.91 -2.65
C ILE A 294 3.95 -8.51 -3.87
N ALA A 295 5.00 -7.82 -4.31
CA ALA A 295 5.89 -8.30 -5.37
C ALA A 295 6.39 -9.72 -5.07
N GLY A 296 6.58 -10.53 -6.11
CA GLY A 296 6.92 -11.95 -5.95
C GLY A 296 5.74 -12.89 -5.73
N GLY A 297 4.50 -12.37 -5.79
CA GLY A 297 3.29 -13.21 -5.82
C GLY A 297 2.69 -13.45 -4.45
N GLN A 298 2.48 -12.40 -3.66
CA GLN A 298 1.79 -12.53 -2.37
C GLN A 298 0.78 -11.40 -2.17
N GLY A 299 -0.08 -11.55 -1.16
CA GLY A 299 -0.90 -10.48 -0.63
C GLY A 299 -1.12 -10.67 0.87
N ILE A 300 -1.42 -9.58 1.55
CA ILE A 300 -1.66 -9.57 3.00
C ILE A 300 -2.89 -8.72 3.30
N ALA A 301 -3.73 -9.21 4.21
CA ALA A 301 -4.93 -8.51 4.67
C ALA A 301 -5.05 -8.58 6.20
N ALA A 302 -5.49 -7.49 6.82
CA ALA A 302 -5.80 -7.41 8.24
C ALA A 302 -7.24 -6.95 8.44
N VAL A 303 -7.97 -7.62 9.34
CA VAL A 303 -9.33 -7.27 9.76
C VAL A 303 -9.28 -6.61 11.14
N LEU A 304 -9.89 -5.43 11.24
CA LEU A 304 -9.88 -4.58 12.41
C LEU A 304 -11.30 -4.43 12.95
N GLU A 305 -11.44 -4.49 14.28
CA GLU A 305 -12.68 -4.12 14.97
C GLU A 305 -12.49 -2.78 15.70
N GLY A 306 -13.29 -1.77 15.35
CA GLY A 306 -13.32 -0.46 16.01
C GLY A 306 -13.83 -0.51 17.45
N ILE A 307 -13.56 0.54 18.21
CA ILE A 307 -14.06 0.71 19.58
C ILE A 307 -15.38 1.49 19.53
N GLN A 308 -16.49 0.84 19.89
CA GLN A 308 -17.77 1.50 20.15
C GLN A 308 -17.70 2.27 21.48
#